data_AF-A0AAV2EDZ0-F1
#
_entry.id   AF-A0AAV2EDZ0-F1
#
_cell.length_a   1.000
_cell.length_b   1.000
_cell.length_c   1.000
_cell.angle_alpha   90.00
_cell.angle_beta   90.00
_cell.angle_gamma   90.00
#
_symmetry.space_group_name_H-M   'P 1'
#
loop_
_entity.id
_entity.type
_entity.pdbx_description
1 polymer ?
#
loop_
_entity_poly.entity_id
_entity_poly.type
_entity_poly.pdbx_seq_one_letter_code
_entity_poly.pdbx_strand_id
1 'polypeptide(L)'
;MEKKPSPGVLAILDAVKTQWYHFTAVVIAGMGFFNDAYDLFCISLVTKLLGRIYYTDPNSPKPGSLPPNVSTAVNGVALYSTLVGQLFFGWLGDKLGRKKFYGMTLAIMVFFSIASGLSFGRNPAGVIAILCFFCFWLGFGIGGDYPLSTTIMSEYAKKKTCGTFIAAVFTMQGFGIMCGRIVALIISSAFDHTLNVPPYPANIAASLPPQADYV
;
A
#
# COMPACT_ATOMS: atom_id res chain seq x y z
N MET A 1 32.30 -14.08 -52.67
CA MET A 1 31.49 -14.83 -51.68
C MET A 1 31.55 -14.06 -50.36
N GLU A 2 30.59 -13.15 -50.18
CA GLU A 2 30.56 -12.21 -49.06
C GLU A 2 29.94 -12.89 -47.83
N LYS A 3 30.75 -13.03 -46.77
CA LYS A 3 30.39 -13.77 -45.55
C LYS A 3 29.50 -12.87 -44.70
N LYS A 4 28.18 -13.03 -44.84
CA LYS A 4 27.14 -12.33 -44.08
C LYS A 4 27.41 -12.49 -42.56
N PRO A 5 27.44 -11.40 -41.77
CA PRO A 5 27.77 -11.49 -40.35
C PRO A 5 26.64 -12.22 -39.61
N SER A 6 27.02 -13.16 -38.74
CA SER A 6 26.11 -13.89 -37.85
C SER A 6 25.24 -12.91 -37.05
N PRO A 7 23.91 -13.10 -36.99
CA PRO A 7 23.07 -12.27 -36.14
C PRO A 7 23.56 -12.41 -34.70
N GLY A 8 24.00 -11.30 -34.09
CA GLY A 8 24.43 -11.30 -32.70
C GLY A 8 23.31 -11.83 -31.81
N VAL A 9 23.68 -12.52 -30.73
CA VAL A 9 22.76 -13.10 -29.73
C VAL A 9 21.67 -12.11 -29.26
N LEU A 10 21.95 -10.80 -29.31
CA LEU A 10 20.97 -9.73 -29.06
C LEU A 10 19.77 -9.74 -30.02
N ALA A 11 19.96 -10.04 -31.31
CA ALA A 11 18.87 -10.08 -32.29
C ALA A 11 17.94 -11.29 -32.06
N ILE A 12 18.49 -12.38 -31.52
CA ILE A 12 17.73 -13.58 -31.15
C ILE A 12 16.94 -13.31 -29.87
N LEU A 13 17.52 -12.59 -28.90
CA LEU A 13 16.82 -12.12 -27.70
C LEU A 13 15.73 -11.08 -27.99
N ASP A 14 15.85 -10.29 -29.07
CA ASP A 14 14.80 -9.36 -29.53
C ASP A 14 13.71 -10.04 -30.38
N ALA A 15 13.97 -11.23 -30.92
CA ALA A 15 13.03 -12.01 -31.72
C ALA A 15 12.16 -12.99 -30.88
N VAL A 16 12.42 -13.13 -29.58
CA VAL A 16 11.58 -13.95 -28.70
C VAL A 16 10.22 -13.27 -28.51
N LYS A 17 9.16 -13.90 -29.01
CA LYS A 17 7.76 -13.47 -28.89
C LYS A 17 7.42 -13.07 -27.45
N THR A 18 7.30 -11.77 -27.24
CA THR A 18 6.71 -11.15 -26.06
C THR A 18 5.21 -11.35 -26.12
N GLN A 19 4.63 -12.11 -25.19
CA GLN A 19 3.22 -11.84 -24.87
C GLN A 19 2.83 -12.26 -23.47
N TRP A 20 3.32 -13.40 -22.99
CA TRP A 20 2.93 -13.92 -21.67
C TRP A 20 4.03 -13.79 -20.62
N TYR A 21 5.24 -14.31 -20.87
CA TYR A 21 6.32 -14.23 -19.89
C TYR A 21 6.74 -12.80 -19.53
N HIS A 22 6.75 -11.88 -20.50
CA HIS A 22 7.06 -10.47 -20.23
C HIS A 22 5.93 -9.80 -19.44
N PHE A 23 4.66 -10.14 -19.71
CA PHE A 23 3.53 -9.63 -18.96
C PHE A 23 3.55 -10.16 -17.52
N THR A 24 3.75 -11.47 -17.31
CA THR A 24 3.89 -12.06 -15.97
C THR A 24 5.09 -11.45 -15.23
N ALA A 25 6.21 -11.20 -15.89
CA ALA A 25 7.36 -10.53 -15.27
C ALA A 25 7.05 -9.08 -14.85
N VAL A 26 6.32 -8.31 -15.68
CA VAL A 26 5.81 -6.97 -15.30
C VAL A 26 4.88 -7.08 -14.10
N VAL A 27 3.98 -8.05 -14.08
CA VAL A 27 3.03 -8.24 -12.97
C VAL A 27 3.78 -8.57 -11.69
N ILE A 28 4.68 -9.55 -11.71
CA ILE A 28 5.48 -9.95 -10.54
C ILE A 28 6.34 -8.78 -10.04
N ALA A 29 6.99 -8.04 -10.94
CA ALA A 29 7.78 -6.86 -10.57
C ALA A 29 6.91 -5.70 -10.06
N GLY A 30 5.66 -5.59 -10.54
CA GLY A 30 4.70 -4.57 -10.13
C GLY A 30 3.93 -4.88 -8.85
N MET A 31 4.04 -6.09 -8.30
CA MET A 31 3.37 -6.46 -7.05
C MET A 31 3.84 -5.61 -5.86
N GLY A 32 5.11 -5.19 -5.83
CA GLY A 32 5.64 -4.29 -4.80
C GLY A 32 4.93 -2.94 -4.82
N PHE A 33 4.98 -2.24 -5.96
CA PHE A 33 4.27 -0.96 -6.15
C PHE A 33 2.75 -1.06 -6.00
N PHE A 34 2.15 -2.20 -6.36
CA PHE A 34 0.74 -2.48 -6.10
C PHE A 34 0.48 -2.49 -4.59
N ASN A 35 1.29 -3.23 -3.82
CA ASN A 35 1.15 -3.32 -2.37
C ASN A 35 1.37 -1.97 -1.69
N ASP A 36 2.38 -1.21 -2.12
CA ASP A 36 2.67 0.13 -1.60
C ASP A 36 1.46 1.08 -1.75
N ALA A 37 0.85 1.09 -2.94
CA ALA A 37 -0.33 1.91 -3.19
C ALA A 37 -1.54 1.45 -2.37
N TYR A 38 -1.71 0.13 -2.27
CA TYR A 38 -2.79 -0.48 -1.51
C TYR A 38 -2.68 -0.08 -0.03
N ASP A 39 -1.52 -0.26 0.60
CA ASP A 39 -1.31 0.01 2.02
C ASP A 39 -1.48 1.50 2.36
N LEU A 40 -0.84 2.41 1.60
CA LEU A 40 -0.96 3.86 1.83
C LEU A 40 -2.41 4.34 1.72
N PHE A 41 -3.16 3.80 0.76
CA PHE A 41 -4.55 4.18 0.58
C PHE A 41 -5.47 3.54 1.63
N CYS A 42 -5.19 2.29 2.03
CA CYS A 42 -5.93 1.59 3.07
C CYS A 42 -5.84 2.32 4.41
N ILE A 43 -4.66 2.82 4.80
CA ILE A 43 -4.45 3.62 6.01
C ILE A 43 -5.39 4.85 6.05
N SER A 44 -5.49 5.58 4.94
CA SER A 44 -6.38 6.74 4.80
C SER A 44 -7.86 6.36 4.95
N LEU A 45 -8.28 5.18 4.47
CA LEU A 45 -9.65 4.69 4.61
C LEU A 45 -9.95 4.22 6.04
N VAL A 46 -9.04 3.46 6.66
CA VAL A 46 -9.15 2.97 8.04
C VAL A 46 -9.25 4.15 9.01
N THR A 47 -8.47 5.20 8.80
CA THR A 47 -8.53 6.43 9.61
C THR A 47 -9.91 7.10 9.56
N LYS A 48 -10.56 7.11 8.38
CA LYS A 48 -11.94 7.62 8.23
C LYS A 48 -12.96 6.72 8.93
N LEU A 49 -12.78 5.40 8.85
CA LEU A 49 -13.67 4.44 9.51
C LEU A 49 -13.55 4.50 11.03
N LEU A 50 -12.33 4.59 11.57
CA LEU A 50 -12.08 4.81 13.00
C LEU A 50 -12.69 6.13 13.50
N GLY A 51 -12.71 7.16 12.66
CA GLY A 51 -13.38 8.43 12.96
C GLY A 51 -14.87 8.27 13.21
N ARG A 52 -15.50 7.40 12.42
CA ARG A 52 -16.91 7.09 12.55
C ARG A 52 -17.24 6.19 13.74
N ILE A 53 -16.27 5.44 14.26
CA ILE A 53 -16.47 4.51 15.39
C ILE A 53 -16.19 5.20 16.73
N TYR A 54 -15.07 5.93 16.83
CA TYR A 54 -14.56 6.44 18.10
C TYR A 54 -14.80 7.94 18.36
N TYR A 55 -15.10 8.72 17.32
CA TYR A 55 -15.26 10.18 17.41
C TYR A 55 -16.62 10.61 16.85
N THR A 56 -17.68 10.07 17.43
CA THR A 56 -19.07 10.44 17.12
C THR A 56 -19.59 11.45 18.15
N ASP A 57 -19.89 12.66 17.70
CA ASP A 57 -20.64 13.63 18.50
C ASP A 57 -22.14 13.45 18.27
N PRO A 58 -22.95 13.11 19.30
CA PRO A 58 -24.40 12.89 19.16
C PRO A 58 -25.19 14.13 18.69
N ASN A 59 -24.58 15.32 18.73
CA ASN A 59 -25.22 16.61 18.43
C ASN A 59 -24.84 17.19 17.06
N SER A 60 -24.01 16.50 16.26
CA SER A 60 -23.55 16.99 14.96
C SER A 60 -24.24 16.27 13.79
N PRO A 61 -24.81 16.99 12.81
CA PRO A 61 -25.48 16.39 11.64
C PRO A 61 -24.51 15.71 10.65
N LYS A 62 -23.21 15.63 10.98
CA LYS A 62 -22.18 15.01 10.15
C LYS A 62 -21.71 13.71 10.81
N PRO A 63 -21.48 12.63 10.05
CA PRO A 63 -20.87 11.43 10.58
C PRO A 63 -19.53 11.77 11.22
N GLY A 64 -19.29 11.25 12.42
CA GLY A 64 -18.05 11.46 13.17
C GLY A 64 -16.82 11.31 12.26
N SER A 65 -16.01 12.37 12.21
CA SER A 65 -14.73 12.37 11.52
C SER A 65 -13.65 12.53 12.57
N LEU A 66 -12.56 11.75 12.45
CA LEU A 66 -11.40 11.91 13.31
C LEU A 66 -10.98 13.39 13.35
N PRO A 67 -10.69 13.98 14.51
CA PRO A 67 -10.27 15.36 14.58
C PRO A 67 -9.00 15.53 13.71
N PRO A 68 -8.88 16.67 12.99
CA PRO A 68 -7.91 16.81 11.90
C PRO A 68 -6.47 16.58 12.36
N ASN A 69 -6.15 16.93 13.61
CA ASN A 69 -4.86 16.64 14.24
C ASN A 69 -4.48 15.14 14.21
N VAL A 70 -5.43 14.24 14.45
CA VAL A 70 -5.16 12.79 14.50
C VAL A 70 -5.07 12.19 13.10
N SER A 71 -5.97 12.58 12.20
CA SER A 71 -5.93 12.12 10.81
C SER A 71 -4.64 12.57 10.11
N THR A 72 -4.23 13.81 10.34
CA THR A 72 -2.96 14.34 9.83
C THR A 72 -1.78 13.69 10.52
N ALA A 73 -1.86 13.31 11.80
CA ALA A 73 -0.79 12.57 12.47
C ALA A 73 -0.58 11.18 11.85
N VAL A 74 -1.64 10.40 11.60
CA VAL A 74 -1.52 9.05 11.02
C VAL A 74 -0.99 9.11 9.58
N ASN A 75 -1.57 9.95 8.73
CA ASN A 75 -1.09 10.11 7.35
C ASN A 75 0.32 10.74 7.31
N GLY A 76 0.58 11.69 8.20
CA GLY A 76 1.88 12.33 8.35
C GLY A 76 2.96 11.33 8.76
N VAL A 77 2.67 10.42 9.70
CA VAL A 77 3.62 9.39 10.13
C VAL A 77 3.91 8.40 9.01
N ALA A 78 2.91 8.04 8.20
CA ALA A 78 3.08 7.16 7.04
C ALA A 78 4.00 7.81 5.98
N LEU A 79 3.78 9.09 5.65
CA LEU A 79 4.62 9.81 4.70
C LEU A 79 6.03 10.05 5.25
N TYR A 80 6.15 10.44 6.52
CA TYR A 80 7.43 10.67 7.18
C TYR A 80 8.27 9.38 7.24
N SER A 81 7.67 8.27 7.67
CA SER A 81 8.36 6.98 7.72
C SER A 81 8.77 6.48 6.34
N THR A 82 7.95 6.71 5.31
CA THR A 82 8.32 6.38 3.91
C THR A 82 9.56 7.15 3.45
N LEU A 83 9.63 8.46 3.75
CA LEU A 83 10.80 9.28 3.42
C LEU A 83 12.06 8.80 4.16
N VAL A 84 11.94 8.51 5.46
CA VAL A 84 13.05 7.99 6.27
C VAL A 84 13.49 6.62 5.77
N GLY A 85 12.55 5.75 5.39
CA GLY A 85 12.81 4.44 4.80
C GLY A 85 13.56 4.55 3.47
N GLN A 86 13.12 5.44 2.56
CA GLN A 86 13.79 5.65 1.27
C GLN A 86 15.26 6.05 1.43
N LEU A 87 15.56 6.97 2.35
CA LEU A 87 16.93 7.40 2.61
C LEU A 87 17.77 6.29 3.24
N PHE A 88 17.21 5.61 4.24
CA PHE A 88 17.93 4.56 4.96
C PHE A 88 18.22 3.35 4.06
N PHE A 89 17.21 2.81 3.38
CA PHE A 89 17.37 1.66 2.49
C PHE A 89 18.09 2.02 1.19
N GLY A 90 18.01 3.27 0.73
CA GLY A 90 18.84 3.78 -0.37
C GLY A 90 20.33 3.67 -0.02
N TRP A 91 20.73 4.24 1.11
CA TRP A 91 22.12 4.15 1.59
C TRP A 91 22.55 2.69 1.88
N LEU A 92 21.66 1.90 2.46
CA LEU A 92 21.94 0.51 2.81
C LEU A 92 22.08 -0.38 1.56
N GLY A 93 21.27 -0.10 0.53
CA GLY A 93 21.30 -0.78 -0.76
C GLY A 93 22.61 -0.57 -1.53
N ASP A 94 23.25 0.59 -1.35
CA ASP A 94 24.56 0.87 -1.91
C ASP A 94 25.70 0.16 -1.16
N LYS A 95 25.52 -0.15 0.13
CA LYS A 95 26.61 -0.67 0.99
C LYS A 95 26.60 -2.19 1.18
N LEU A 96 25.44 -2.85 1.25
CA LEU A 96 25.34 -4.25 1.74
C LEU A 96 24.81 -5.28 0.72
N GLY A 97 24.58 -4.89 -0.54
CA GLY A 97 24.24 -5.81 -1.61
C GLY A 97 22.74 -6.12 -1.72
N ARG A 98 22.17 -5.81 -2.89
CA ARG A 98 20.73 -5.58 -3.12
C ARG A 98 19.81 -6.80 -3.03
N LYS A 99 20.32 -8.03 -3.16
CA LYS A 99 19.47 -9.24 -3.23
C LYS A 99 18.92 -9.71 -1.87
N LYS A 100 19.64 -9.48 -0.76
CA LYS A 100 19.19 -9.94 0.57
C LYS A 100 18.15 -8.99 1.20
N PHE A 101 18.21 -7.71 0.86
CA PHE A 101 17.32 -6.70 1.43
C PHE A 101 15.90 -6.77 0.89
N TYR A 102 15.69 -7.21 -0.36
CA TYR A 102 14.35 -7.31 -0.94
C TYR A 102 13.42 -8.19 -0.12
N GLY A 103 13.88 -9.40 0.22
CA GLY A 103 13.10 -10.32 1.06
C GLY A 103 12.87 -9.80 2.48
N MET A 104 13.83 -9.07 3.05
CA MET A 104 13.72 -8.52 4.40
C MET A 104 12.72 -7.37 4.47
N THR A 105 12.78 -6.42 3.52
CA THR A 105 11.84 -5.30 3.45
C THR A 105 10.41 -5.80 3.22
N LEU A 106 10.23 -6.79 2.34
CA LEU A 106 8.92 -7.40 2.09
C LEU A 106 8.39 -8.17 3.31
N ALA A 107 9.26 -8.86 4.06
CA ALA A 107 8.86 -9.52 5.31
C ALA A 107 8.43 -8.50 6.39
N ILE A 108 9.12 -7.36 6.49
CA ILE A 108 8.77 -6.26 7.39
C ILE A 108 7.39 -5.71 7.01
N MET A 109 7.16 -5.40 5.74
CA MET A 109 5.84 -4.92 5.27
C MET A 109 4.71 -5.89 5.63
N VAL A 110 4.86 -7.18 5.31
CA VAL A 110 3.83 -8.18 5.58
C VAL A 110 3.57 -8.31 7.08
N PHE A 111 4.63 -8.39 7.89
CA PHE A 111 4.51 -8.51 9.34
C PHE A 111 3.78 -7.31 9.96
N PHE A 112 4.19 -6.08 9.59
CA PHE A 112 3.59 -4.87 10.14
C PHE A 112 2.20 -4.56 9.55
N SER A 113 1.91 -4.98 8.33
CA SER A 113 0.56 -4.91 7.74
C SER A 113 -0.41 -5.79 8.54
N ILE A 114 -0.03 -7.04 8.81
CA ILE A 114 -0.83 -7.93 9.66
C ILE A 114 -0.94 -7.35 11.09
N ALA A 115 0.17 -6.91 11.68
CA ALA A 115 0.18 -6.33 13.03
C ALA A 115 -0.72 -5.09 13.14
N SER A 116 -0.79 -4.25 12.09
CA SER A 116 -1.68 -3.08 12.06
C SER A 116 -3.16 -3.47 12.12
N GLY A 117 -3.53 -4.62 11.53
CA GLY A 117 -4.88 -5.19 11.62
C GLY A 117 -5.23 -5.75 13.00
N LEU A 118 -4.23 -6.08 13.82
CA LEU A 118 -4.42 -6.50 15.22
C LEU A 118 -4.50 -5.32 16.21
N SER A 119 -4.52 -4.08 15.72
CA SER A 119 -4.66 -2.88 16.55
C SER A 119 -6.09 -2.74 17.11
N PHE A 120 -6.45 -3.61 18.04
CA PHE A 120 -7.71 -3.58 18.80
C PHE A 120 -7.48 -2.99 20.19
N GLY A 121 -8.36 -2.11 20.65
CA GLY A 121 -8.24 -1.51 21.98
C GLY A 121 -9.49 -0.75 22.42
N ARG A 122 -9.63 -0.62 23.74
CA ARG A 122 -10.77 0.07 24.39
C ARG A 122 -10.62 1.60 24.38
N ASN A 123 -9.40 2.12 24.39
CA ASN A 123 -9.15 3.56 24.42
C ASN A 123 -8.84 4.07 23.00
N PRO A 124 -9.60 5.04 22.45
CA PRO A 124 -9.37 5.59 21.12
C PRO A 124 -7.95 6.11 20.93
N ALA A 125 -7.42 6.83 21.92
CA ALA A 125 -6.05 7.36 21.86
C ALA A 125 -5.00 6.24 21.85
N GLY A 126 -5.26 5.12 22.54
CA GLY A 126 -4.38 3.96 22.57
C GLY A 126 -4.36 3.19 21.25
N VAL A 127 -5.52 2.98 20.63
CA VAL A 127 -5.65 2.33 19.31
C VAL A 127 -4.93 3.14 18.25
N ILE A 128 -5.14 4.47 18.25
CA ILE A 128 -4.46 5.37 17.32
C ILE A 128 -2.94 5.36 17.53
N ALA A 129 -2.46 5.35 18.78
CA ALA A 129 -1.02 5.32 19.06
C ALA A 129 -0.36 4.02 18.58
N ILE A 130 -1.00 2.87 18.83
CA ILE A 130 -0.54 1.55 18.36
C ILE A 130 -0.58 1.47 16.83
N LEU A 131 -1.66 1.97 16.22
CA LEU A 131 -1.77 2.04 14.76
C LEU A 131 -0.66 2.92 14.17
N CYS A 132 -0.39 4.10 14.74
CA CYS A 132 0.72 4.96 14.33
C CYS A 132 2.07 4.28 14.45
N PHE A 133 2.31 3.51 15.50
CA PHE A 133 3.56 2.75 15.68
C PHE A 133 3.74 1.69 14.59
N PHE A 134 2.71 0.89 14.30
CA PHE A 134 2.80 -0.10 13.22
C PHE A 134 2.87 0.56 11.84
N CYS A 135 2.13 1.65 11.64
CA CYS A 135 2.12 2.43 10.40
C CYS A 135 3.49 3.06 10.12
N PHE A 136 4.21 3.49 11.15
CA PHE A 136 5.60 3.95 11.03
C PHE A 136 6.51 2.85 10.50
N TRP A 137 6.44 1.64 11.05
CA TRP A 137 7.29 0.53 10.61
C TRP A 137 6.89 -0.02 9.23
N LEU A 138 5.60 -0.04 8.95
CA LEU A 138 5.06 -0.40 7.64
C LEU A 138 5.53 0.61 6.57
N GLY A 139 5.35 1.91 6.83
CA GLY A 139 5.79 2.97 5.93
C GLY A 139 7.31 3.01 5.74
N PHE A 140 8.08 2.68 6.78
CA PHE A 140 9.53 2.50 6.67
C PHE A 140 9.89 1.36 5.70
N GLY A 141 9.12 0.25 5.73
CA GLY A 141 9.22 -0.84 4.75
C GLY A 141 8.91 -0.36 3.32
N ILE A 142 7.77 0.32 3.12
CA ILE A 142 7.36 0.92 1.83
C ILE A 142 8.47 1.81 1.27
N GLY A 143 9.07 2.65 2.10
CA GLY A 143 10.16 3.51 1.65
C GLY A 143 11.36 2.73 1.08
N GLY A 144 11.62 1.52 1.59
CA GLY A 144 12.69 0.67 1.10
C GLY A 144 12.42 0.00 -0.24
N ASP A 145 11.16 -0.23 -0.62
CA ASP A 145 10.83 -0.93 -1.86
C ASP A 145 11.15 -0.09 -3.10
N TYR A 146 10.93 1.23 -3.06
CA TYR A 146 11.22 2.15 -4.16
C TYR A 146 12.66 2.06 -4.72
N PRO A 147 13.74 2.20 -3.92
CA PRO A 147 15.11 2.08 -4.41
C PRO A 147 15.48 0.65 -4.85
N LEU A 148 14.86 -0.36 -4.24
CA LEU A 148 15.10 -1.75 -4.61
C LEU A 148 14.44 -2.11 -5.95
N SER A 149 13.17 -1.75 -6.12
CA SER A 149 12.39 -2.00 -7.32
C SER A 149 12.94 -1.26 -8.52
N THR A 150 13.40 -0.01 -8.35
CA THR A 150 14.11 0.73 -9.42
C THR A 150 15.42 0.08 -9.82
N THR A 151 16.16 -0.51 -8.88
CA THR A 151 17.34 -1.31 -9.23
C THR A 151 16.96 -2.54 -10.03
N ILE A 152 16.08 -3.39 -9.50
CA ILE A 152 15.73 -4.68 -10.13
C ILE A 152 15.27 -4.42 -11.56
N MET A 153 14.45 -3.39 -11.73
CA MET A 153 14.04 -2.90 -13.04
C MET A 153 15.20 -2.53 -13.96
N SER A 154 16.19 -1.78 -13.48
CA SER A 154 17.39 -1.43 -14.27
C SER A 154 18.26 -2.62 -14.63
N GLU A 155 18.30 -3.67 -13.80
CA GLU A 155 19.05 -4.90 -14.06
C GLU A 155 18.37 -5.78 -15.12
N TYR A 156 17.03 -5.79 -15.15
CA TYR A 156 16.25 -6.60 -16.08
C TYR A 156 15.87 -5.88 -17.39
N ALA A 157 15.98 -4.54 -17.45
CA ALA A 157 15.56 -3.77 -18.62
C ALA A 157 16.63 -3.67 -19.73
N LYS A 158 16.22 -3.96 -20.97
CA LYS A 158 17.00 -3.61 -22.17
C LYS A 158 16.98 -2.08 -22.35
N LYS A 159 18.13 -1.46 -22.71
CA LYS A 159 18.29 0.01 -22.88
C LYS A 159 17.20 0.69 -23.72
N LYS A 160 16.60 -0.01 -24.71
CA LYS A 160 15.59 0.55 -25.62
C LYS A 160 14.15 0.50 -25.06
N THR A 161 13.83 -0.39 -24.13
CA THR A 161 12.46 -0.61 -23.61
C THR A 161 12.32 -0.35 -22.11
N CYS A 162 13.38 0.13 -21.45
CA CYS A 162 13.40 0.43 -20.02
C CYS A 162 12.26 1.37 -19.59
N GLY A 163 12.02 2.46 -20.32
CA GLY A 163 10.93 3.39 -20.02
C GLY A 163 9.54 2.77 -20.08
N THR A 164 9.28 1.89 -21.07
CA THR A 164 7.99 1.19 -21.19
C THR A 164 7.79 0.20 -20.05
N PHE A 165 8.86 -0.49 -19.64
CA PHE A 165 8.80 -1.39 -18.49
C PHE A 165 8.52 -0.61 -17.20
N ILE A 166 9.18 0.56 -16.99
CA ILE A 166 8.95 1.47 -15.86
C ILE A 166 7.49 1.91 -15.83
N ALA A 167 6.97 2.42 -16.95
CA ALA A 167 5.59 2.85 -17.04
C ALA A 167 4.61 1.71 -16.70
N ALA A 168 4.84 0.51 -17.22
CA ALA A 168 3.97 -0.64 -16.95
C ALA A 168 3.96 -1.04 -15.47
N VAL A 169 5.10 -1.00 -14.80
CA VAL A 169 5.18 -1.24 -13.35
C VAL A 169 4.50 -0.14 -12.55
N PHE A 170 4.70 1.13 -12.90
CA PHE A 170 4.03 2.26 -12.24
C PHE A 170 2.50 2.23 -12.44
N THR A 171 1.99 1.72 -13.56
CA THR A 171 0.53 1.56 -13.74
C THR A 171 -0.09 0.59 -12.74
N MET A 172 0.68 -0.36 -12.18
CA MET A 172 0.19 -1.25 -11.11
C MET A 172 -0.14 -0.51 -9.82
N GLN A 173 0.47 0.65 -9.57
CA GLN A 173 0.11 1.51 -8.45
C GLN A 173 -1.36 1.96 -8.54
N GLY A 174 -1.84 2.28 -9.75
CA GLY A 174 -3.24 2.61 -9.99
C GLY A 174 -4.20 1.46 -9.68
N PHE A 175 -3.82 0.24 -10.06
CA PHE A 175 -4.57 -0.96 -9.71
C PHE A 175 -4.62 -1.19 -8.19
N GLY A 176 -3.53 -0.93 -7.46
CA GLY A 176 -3.48 -1.02 -6.00
C GLY A 176 -4.49 -0.09 -5.33
N ILE A 177 -4.55 1.17 -5.77
CA ILE A 177 -5.52 2.15 -5.27
C ILE A 177 -6.96 1.71 -5.58
N MET A 178 -7.22 1.21 -6.78
CA MET A 178 -8.54 0.72 -7.17
C MET A 178 -8.96 -0.47 -6.31
N CYS A 179 -8.08 -1.46 -6.12
CA CYS A 179 -8.33 -2.60 -5.24
C CYS A 179 -8.60 -2.17 -3.80
N GLY A 180 -7.82 -1.24 -3.24
CA GLY A 180 -8.05 -0.71 -1.88
C GLY A 180 -9.44 -0.08 -1.72
N ARG A 181 -9.91 0.67 -2.73
CA ARG A 181 -11.27 1.24 -2.73
C ARG A 181 -12.35 0.18 -2.86
N ILE A 182 -12.17 -0.79 -3.74
CA ILE A 182 -13.15 -1.87 -3.95
C ILE A 182 -13.30 -2.69 -2.67
N VAL A 183 -12.18 -3.08 -2.04
CA VAL A 183 -12.20 -3.83 -0.77
C VAL A 183 -12.93 -3.04 0.31
N ALA A 184 -12.65 -1.74 0.44
CA ALA A 184 -13.35 -0.90 1.40
C ALA A 184 -14.85 -0.76 1.13
N LEU A 185 -15.26 -0.68 -0.15
CA LEU A 185 -16.68 -0.66 -0.53
C LEU A 185 -17.37 -1.99 -0.25
N ILE A 186 -16.73 -3.12 -0.56
CA ILE A 186 -17.26 -4.46 -0.27
C ILE A 186 -17.44 -4.64 1.24
N ILE A 187 -16.42 -4.30 2.04
CA ILE A 187 -16.49 -4.37 3.50
C ILE A 187 -17.61 -3.46 4.01
N SER A 188 -17.68 -2.21 3.56
CA SER A 188 -18.73 -1.27 3.97
C SER A 188 -20.13 -1.78 3.61
N SER A 189 -20.30 -2.34 2.41
CA SER A 189 -21.58 -2.92 1.95
C SER A 189 -21.94 -4.20 2.70
N ALA A 190 -20.96 -5.03 3.05
CA ALA A 190 -21.18 -6.23 3.85
C ALA A 190 -21.63 -5.87 5.27
N PHE A 191 -21.02 -4.85 5.89
CA PHE A 191 -21.46 -4.31 7.18
C PHE A 191 -22.87 -3.72 7.10
N ASP A 192 -23.20 -2.99 6.03
CA ASP A 192 -24.54 -2.43 5.83
C ASP A 192 -25.61 -3.53 5.73
N HIS A 193 -25.33 -4.60 4.97
CA HIS A 193 -26.27 -5.72 4.78
C HIS A 193 -26.38 -6.65 6.00
N THR A 194 -25.34 -6.76 6.83
CA THR A 194 -25.34 -7.62 8.03
C THR A 194 -25.88 -6.91 9.26
N LEU A 195 -25.65 -5.61 9.40
CA LEU A 195 -26.08 -4.83 10.57
C LEU A 195 -27.40 -4.08 10.34
N ASN A 196 -27.86 -3.94 9.08
CA ASN A 196 -29.10 -3.26 8.68
C ASN A 196 -29.32 -1.93 9.44
N VAL A 197 -28.24 -1.15 9.56
CA VAL A 197 -28.22 0.08 10.34
C VAL A 197 -28.96 1.19 9.59
N PRO A 198 -29.88 1.94 10.23
CA PRO A 198 -30.56 3.03 9.55
C PRO A 198 -29.55 4.09 9.09
N PRO A 199 -29.83 4.81 7.98
CA PRO A 199 -28.96 5.88 7.51
C PRO A 199 -28.76 6.94 8.61
N TYR A 200 -27.54 7.45 8.73
CA TYR A 200 -27.11 8.43 9.77
C TYR A 200 -28.12 9.55 10.09
N PRO A 201 -28.80 10.19 9.11
CA PRO A 201 -29.83 11.21 9.40
C PRO A 201 -31.16 10.69 9.98
N ALA A 202 -31.41 9.38 9.99
CA ALA A 202 -32.66 8.78 10.47
C ALA A 202 -32.59 8.31 11.94
N ASN A 203 -31.44 7.82 12.42
CA ASN A 203 -31.27 7.44 13.82
C ASN A 203 -29.78 7.31 14.21
N ILE A 204 -29.22 8.38 14.80
CA ILE A 204 -27.78 8.54 15.08
C ILE A 204 -27.23 7.42 15.99
N ALA A 205 -28.00 7.00 16.99
CA ALA A 205 -27.60 5.98 17.96
C ALA A 205 -27.66 4.54 17.41
N ALA A 206 -28.56 4.25 16.46
CA ALA A 206 -28.68 2.92 15.83
C ALA A 206 -27.80 2.77 14.58
N SER A 207 -27.25 3.87 14.05
CA SER A 207 -26.27 3.85 12.96
C SER A 207 -24.87 3.43 13.40
N LEU A 208 -24.63 3.33 14.71
CA LEU A 208 -23.41 2.78 15.28
C LEU A 208 -23.64 1.29 15.54
N PRO A 209 -22.79 0.39 15.00
CA PRO A 209 -22.88 -1.02 15.35
C PRO A 209 -22.82 -1.19 16.87
N PRO A 210 -23.56 -2.14 17.47
CA PRO A 210 -23.43 -2.45 18.90
C PRO A 210 -22.01 -2.87 19.30
N GLN A 211 -21.16 -3.27 18.34
CA GLN A 211 -19.73 -3.51 18.55
C GLN A 211 -18.85 -2.24 18.47
N ALA A 212 -19.41 -1.08 18.15
CA ALA A 212 -18.79 0.22 18.41
C ALA A 212 -19.11 0.72 19.83
N ASP A 213 -20.08 0.09 20.49
CA ASP A 213 -20.56 0.37 21.85
C ASP A 213 -19.72 -0.37 22.91
N TYR A 214 -18.39 -0.42 22.72
CA TYR A 214 -17.48 -0.83 23.80
C TYR A 214 -17.22 0.37 24.71
N VAL A 215 -18.26 0.81 25.43
CA VAL A 215 -18.12 1.63 26.64
C VAL A 215 -17.52 0.78 27.77
#